data_AF-A0A7C4M9S8-F1
#
_entry.id   AF-A0A7C4M9S8-F1
#
_cell.length_a   1.000
_cell.length_b   1.000
_cell.length_c   1.000
_cell.angle_alpha   90.00
_cell.angle_beta   90.00
_cell.angle_gamma   90.00
#
_symmetry.space_group_name_H-M   'P 1'
#
loop_
_entity.id
_entity.type
_entity.pdbx_description
1 polymer ?
#
loop_
_entity_poly.entity_id
_entity_poly.type
_entity_poly.pdbx_seq_one_letter_code
_entity_poly.pdbx_strand_id
1 'polypeptide(L)'
;MEFPNLRVEMLRKLLNDEIRIRLRRNIVRYRSFRERLERTIQEYHSRVIESAKVIEELIKIAKELKESLRAGEELGLSEEELAFYDALSQRKEFVMSDEELKKLVRELVKSIKRNLSIDWVDHENVKSKIRVLTKRTLRIHGTSPVKYSSTVDLIMKQAEVLYKDWPTLGFEFPREDFTFNFNSSCEVCTHV
;
A
#
# COMPACT_ATOMS: atom_id res chain seq x y z
N MET A 1 14.99 -28.47 23.89
CA MET A 1 14.36 -27.93 22.67
C MET A 1 14.77 -26.48 22.56
N GLU A 2 15.62 -26.17 21.59
CA GLU A 2 16.16 -24.83 21.37
C GLU A 2 15.11 -23.97 20.63
N PHE A 3 14.91 -22.72 21.09
CA PHE A 3 14.00 -21.72 20.50
C PHE A 3 14.68 -20.66 19.58
N PRO A 4 15.79 -20.91 18.85
CA PRO A 4 16.50 -19.87 18.10
C PRO A 4 15.70 -19.30 16.92
N ASN A 5 14.59 -19.95 16.53
CA ASN A 5 13.83 -19.62 15.34
C ASN A 5 12.53 -18.85 15.63
N LEU A 6 12.11 -18.74 16.90
CA LEU A 6 10.85 -18.07 17.22
C LEU A 6 10.91 -16.57 16.92
N ARG A 7 12.06 -15.93 17.16
CA ARG A 7 12.25 -14.49 16.90
C ARG A 7 12.21 -14.17 15.41
N VAL A 8 12.88 -14.98 14.59
CA VAL A 8 12.88 -14.84 13.12
C VAL A 8 11.46 -15.05 12.59
N GLU A 9 10.78 -16.11 13.02
CA GLU A 9 9.42 -16.42 12.59
C GLU A 9 8.40 -15.36 13.00
N MET A 10 8.54 -14.80 14.20
CA MET A 10 7.69 -13.72 14.69
C MET A 10 7.92 -12.43 13.89
N LEU A 11 9.18 -12.01 13.69
CA LEU A 11 9.51 -10.84 12.88
C LEU A 11 9.04 -10.99 11.44
N ARG A 12 9.25 -12.17 10.85
CA ARG A 12 8.74 -12.51 9.53
C ARG A 12 7.24 -12.32 9.45
N LYS A 13 6.49 -12.88 10.40
CA LYS A 13 5.02 -12.79 10.41
C LYS A 13 4.56 -11.34 10.53
N LEU A 14 5.11 -10.57 11.47
CA LEU A 14 4.77 -9.16 11.65
C LEU A 14 5.04 -8.33 10.38
N LEU A 15 6.21 -8.51 9.77
CA LEU A 15 6.56 -7.80 8.53
C LEU A 15 5.68 -8.23 7.36
N ASN A 16 5.40 -9.53 7.22
CA ASN A 16 4.55 -10.03 6.15
C ASN A 16 3.12 -9.51 6.27
N ASP A 17 2.56 -9.49 7.48
CA ASP A 17 1.21 -8.98 7.72
C ASP A 17 1.12 -7.48 7.43
N GLU A 18 2.11 -6.71 7.89
CA GLU A 18 2.21 -5.27 7.58
C GLU A 18 2.34 -5.03 6.07
N ILE A 19 3.29 -5.69 5.40
CA ILE A 19 3.49 -5.58 3.95
C ILE A 19 2.20 -5.97 3.21
N ARG A 20 1.48 -7.00 3.65
CA ARG A 20 0.22 -7.43 3.03
C ARG A 20 -0.87 -6.36 3.12
N ILE A 21 -1.00 -5.72 4.28
CA ILE A 21 -1.95 -4.61 4.47
C ILE A 21 -1.57 -3.45 3.55
N ARG A 22 -0.28 -3.10 3.49
CA ARG A 22 0.22 -1.99 2.68
C ARG A 22 0.20 -2.25 1.18
N LEU A 23 0.39 -3.49 0.74
CA LEU A 23 0.30 -3.89 -0.66
C LEU A 23 -1.11 -3.64 -1.22
N ARG A 24 -2.15 -3.69 -0.39
CA ARG A 24 -3.52 -3.31 -0.77
C ARG A 24 -3.68 -1.82 -1.06
N ARG A 25 -2.69 -1.01 -0.71
CA ARG A 25 -2.69 0.43 -0.91
C ARG A 25 -1.76 0.85 -2.03
N ASN A 26 -0.56 0.27 -2.09
CA ASN A 26 0.41 0.58 -3.13
C ASN A 26 1.19 -0.67 -3.59
N ILE A 27 0.81 -1.22 -4.74
CA ILE A 27 1.41 -2.45 -5.26
C ILE A 27 2.87 -2.20 -5.63
N VAL A 28 3.15 -1.02 -6.15
CA VAL A 28 4.41 -0.66 -6.80
C VAL A 28 5.53 -0.54 -5.77
N ARG A 29 5.27 0.16 -4.67
CA ARG A 29 6.20 0.39 -3.58
C ARG A 29 6.41 -0.87 -2.73
N TYR A 30 5.34 -1.59 -2.39
CA TYR A 30 5.42 -2.71 -1.43
C TYR A 30 5.78 -4.07 -2.06
N ARG A 31 5.77 -4.19 -3.40
CA ARG A 31 6.22 -5.42 -4.07
C ARG A 31 7.70 -5.70 -3.82
N SER A 32 8.58 -4.71 -3.91
CA SER A 32 10.03 -4.89 -3.70
C SER A 32 10.34 -5.30 -2.25
N PHE A 33 9.63 -4.73 -1.27
CA PHE A 33 9.74 -5.13 0.13
C PHE A 33 9.33 -6.59 0.34
N ARG A 34 8.22 -7.02 -0.28
CA ARG A 34 7.77 -8.41 -0.24
C ARG A 34 8.80 -9.36 -0.85
N GLU A 35 9.30 -9.04 -2.05
CA GLU A 35 10.30 -9.86 -2.74
C GLU A 35 11.60 -9.99 -1.94
N ARG A 36 12.06 -8.90 -1.30
CA ARG A 36 13.23 -8.94 -0.41
C ARG A 36 12.97 -9.80 0.82
N LEU A 37 11.82 -9.64 1.47
CA LEU A 37 11.43 -10.47 2.61
C LEU A 37 11.41 -11.95 2.23
N GLU A 38 10.74 -12.32 1.13
CA GLU A 38 10.66 -13.69 0.64
C GLU A 38 12.07 -14.27 0.36
N ARG A 39 12.94 -13.49 -0.29
CA ARG A 39 14.32 -13.90 -0.57
C ARG A 39 15.12 -14.15 0.71
N THR A 40 15.10 -13.21 1.66
CA THR A 40 15.82 -13.34 2.94
C THR A 40 15.37 -14.58 3.72
N ILE A 41 14.07 -14.88 3.70
CA ILE A 41 13.52 -16.07 4.35
C ILE A 41 13.90 -17.35 3.60
N GLN A 42 13.94 -17.33 2.27
CA GLN A 42 14.40 -18.47 1.49
C GLN A 42 15.88 -18.79 1.77
N GLU A 43 16.74 -17.77 1.80
CA GLU A 43 18.15 -17.91 2.12
C GLU A 43 18.35 -18.48 3.54
N TYR A 44 17.55 -18.05 4.51
CA TYR A 44 17.52 -18.62 5.85
C TYR A 44 17.14 -20.11 5.87
N HIS A 45 16.05 -20.50 5.20
CA HIS A 45 15.60 -21.89 5.14
C HIS A 45 16.62 -22.81 4.45
N SER A 46 17.32 -22.28 3.44
CA SER A 46 18.41 -22.99 2.76
C SER A 46 19.72 -23.03 3.54
N ARG A 47 19.78 -22.45 4.74
CA ARG A 47 20.98 -22.29 5.58
C ARG A 47 22.14 -21.60 4.86
N VAL A 48 21.82 -20.78 3.84
CA VAL A 48 22.81 -20.00 3.08
C VAL A 48 23.34 -18.83 3.90
N ILE A 49 22.55 -18.34 4.85
CA ILE A 49 22.91 -17.23 5.75
C ILE A 49 22.62 -17.57 7.21
N GLU A 50 23.40 -16.98 8.12
CA GLU A 50 23.24 -17.16 9.57
C GLU A 50 22.01 -16.43 10.12
N SER A 51 21.43 -16.95 11.22
CA SER A 51 20.27 -16.34 11.89
C SER A 51 20.47 -14.88 12.28
N ALA A 52 21.69 -14.49 12.68
CA ALA A 52 22.01 -13.10 13.01
C ALA A 52 21.88 -12.18 11.78
N LYS A 53 22.34 -12.65 10.61
CA LYS A 53 22.28 -11.89 9.35
C LYS A 53 20.84 -11.74 8.86
N VAL A 54 20.03 -12.78 9.03
CA VAL A 54 18.59 -12.74 8.72
C VAL A 54 17.88 -11.67 9.55
N ILE A 55 18.12 -11.67 10.87
CA ILE A 55 17.50 -10.68 11.77
C ILE A 55 17.91 -9.26 11.38
N GLU A 56 19.18 -9.04 11.03
CA GLU A 56 19.67 -7.74 10.56
C GLU A 56 18.92 -7.27 9.31
N GLU A 57 18.77 -8.12 8.30
CA GLU A 57 18.05 -7.76 7.06
C GLU A 57 16.55 -7.55 7.31
N LEU A 58 15.92 -8.35 8.19
CA LEU A 58 14.53 -8.13 8.60
C LEU A 58 14.34 -6.78 9.32
N ILE A 59 15.25 -6.41 10.22
CA ILE A 59 15.24 -5.11 10.89
C ILE A 59 15.42 -3.97 9.88
N LYS A 60 16.30 -4.17 8.89
CA LYS A 60 16.51 -3.20 7.81
C LYS A 60 15.24 -2.98 6.98
N ILE A 61 14.59 -4.05 6.54
CA ILE A 61 13.30 -3.99 5.85
C ILE A 61 12.28 -3.24 6.70
N ALA A 62 12.21 -3.52 8.01
CA ALA A 62 11.28 -2.84 8.93
C ALA A 62 11.51 -1.33 9.00
N LYS A 63 12.77 -0.90 9.06
CA LYS A 63 13.15 0.53 9.11
C LYS A 63 12.79 1.25 7.82
N GLU A 64 13.19 0.68 6.68
CA GLU A 64 12.88 1.25 5.37
C GLU A 64 11.37 1.33 5.13
N LEU A 65 10.60 0.34 5.60
CA LEU A 65 9.14 0.36 5.53
C LEU A 65 8.59 1.57 6.29
N LYS A 66 9.08 1.83 7.51
CA LYS A 66 8.68 2.98 8.33
C LYS A 66 9.06 4.32 7.70
N GLU A 67 10.23 4.42 7.09
CA GLU A 67 10.68 5.62 6.38
C GLU A 67 9.84 5.88 5.14
N SER A 68 9.49 4.83 4.40
CA SER A 68 8.64 4.93 3.22
C SER A 68 7.25 5.50 3.53
N LEU A 69 6.75 5.29 4.74
CA LEU A 69 5.51 5.92 5.23
C LEU A 69 5.67 7.42 5.40
N ARG A 70 6.74 7.85 6.07
CA ARG A 70 7.03 9.27 6.33
C ARG A 70 7.26 10.05 5.04
N ALA A 71 8.01 9.47 4.11
CA ALA A 71 8.25 10.07 2.80
C ALA A 71 6.95 10.31 2.00
N GLY A 72 5.91 9.50 2.22
CA GLY A 72 4.60 9.73 1.64
C GLY A 72 3.91 10.99 2.17
N GLU A 73 4.03 11.24 3.48
CA GLU A 73 3.45 12.40 4.16
C GLU A 73 4.11 13.72 3.71
N GLU A 74 5.43 13.70 3.51
CA GLU A 74 6.20 14.88 3.09
C GLU A 74 5.82 15.39 1.68
N LEU A 75 5.33 14.51 0.81
CA LEU A 75 4.92 14.88 -0.55
C LEU A 75 3.55 15.58 -0.60
N GLY A 76 2.81 15.64 0.51
CA GLY A 76 1.48 16.27 0.56
C GLY A 76 0.45 15.60 -0.37
N LEU A 77 0.66 14.31 -0.66
CA LEU A 77 -0.25 13.45 -1.42
C LEU A 77 -1.01 12.53 -0.46
N SER A 78 -2.28 12.30 -0.74
CA SER A 78 -3.02 11.24 -0.05
C SER A 78 -2.42 9.86 -0.38
N GLU A 79 -2.71 8.87 0.46
CA GLU A 79 -2.19 7.51 0.26
C GLU A 79 -2.65 6.89 -1.08
N GLU A 80 -3.87 7.23 -1.54
CA GLU A 80 -4.38 6.86 -2.86
C GLU A 80 -3.53 7.51 -3.97
N GLU A 81 -3.33 8.82 -3.90
CA GLU A 81 -2.56 9.59 -4.89
C GLU A 81 -1.10 9.15 -4.95
N LEU A 82 -0.47 8.89 -3.79
CA LEU A 82 0.91 8.41 -3.71
C LEU A 82 1.10 7.09 -4.46
N ALA A 83 0.10 6.19 -4.40
CA ALA A 83 0.16 4.91 -5.11
C ALA A 83 0.16 5.09 -6.64
N PHE A 84 -0.64 6.03 -7.15
CA PHE A 84 -0.63 6.37 -8.58
C PHE A 84 0.64 7.14 -8.96
N TYR A 85 1.13 8.02 -8.09
CA TYR A 85 2.39 8.73 -8.27
C TYR A 85 3.56 7.76 -8.45
N ASP A 86 3.70 6.78 -7.56
CA ASP A 86 4.76 5.76 -7.64
C ASP A 86 4.64 4.90 -8.90
N ALA A 87 3.42 4.55 -9.31
CA ALA A 87 3.17 3.78 -10.52
C ALA A 87 3.63 4.52 -11.79
N LEU A 88 3.49 5.85 -11.79
CA LEU A 88 3.90 6.71 -12.89
C LEU A 88 5.40 7.08 -12.81
N SER A 89 5.95 7.31 -11.62
CA SER A 89 7.35 7.73 -11.44
C SER A 89 8.37 6.63 -11.77
N GLN A 90 8.01 5.35 -11.58
CA GLN A 90 8.85 4.22 -12.01
C GLN A 90 9.02 4.12 -13.53
N ARG A 91 8.17 4.80 -14.30
CA ARG A 91 8.15 4.75 -15.76
C ARG A 91 9.00 5.88 -16.30
N LYS A 92 10.06 5.54 -17.05
CA LYS A 92 10.95 6.50 -17.72
C LYS A 92 10.25 7.36 -18.77
N GLU A 93 9.00 7.03 -19.09
CA GLU A 93 8.16 7.77 -20.03
C GLU A 93 7.63 9.09 -19.47
N PHE A 94 7.59 9.27 -18.15
CA PHE A 94 7.08 10.48 -17.50
C PHE A 94 8.24 11.36 -17.06
N VAL A 95 8.95 11.94 -18.03
CA VAL A 95 9.96 12.99 -17.79
C VAL A 95 9.24 14.34 -17.71
N MET A 96 8.44 14.53 -16.68
CA MET A 96 7.76 15.78 -16.36
C MET A 96 8.22 16.28 -14.99
N SER A 97 7.95 17.55 -14.68
CA SER A 97 8.28 18.09 -13.36
C SER A 97 7.42 17.42 -12.28
N ASP A 98 7.92 17.28 -11.05
CA ASP A 98 7.19 16.66 -9.93
C ASP A 98 5.80 17.29 -9.73
N GLU A 99 5.68 18.61 -9.91
CA GLU A 99 4.44 19.37 -9.78
C GLU A 99 3.40 19.02 -10.85
N GLU A 100 3.85 18.77 -12.09
CA GLU A 100 2.99 18.33 -13.19
C GLU A 100 2.50 16.90 -12.94
N LEU A 101 3.38 16.03 -12.45
CA LEU A 101 3.04 14.66 -12.11
C LEU A 101 2.02 14.60 -10.96
N LYS A 102 2.22 15.40 -9.91
CA LYS A 102 1.26 15.55 -8.81
C LYS A 102 -0.11 16.02 -9.31
N LYS A 103 -0.16 16.98 -10.22
CA LYS A 103 -1.41 17.48 -10.81
C LYS A 103 -2.11 16.40 -11.64
N LEU A 104 -1.37 15.70 -12.49
CA LEU A 104 -1.88 14.58 -13.29
C LEU A 104 -2.48 13.50 -12.39
N VAL A 105 -1.79 13.12 -11.30
CA VAL A 105 -2.25 12.12 -10.33
C VAL A 105 -3.57 12.55 -9.68
N ARG A 106 -3.67 13.80 -9.19
CA ARG A 106 -4.90 14.34 -8.59
C ARG A 106 -6.08 14.28 -9.55
N GLU A 107 -5.87 14.67 -10.81
CA GLU A 107 -6.89 14.61 -11.86
C GLU A 107 -7.29 13.16 -12.20
N LEU A 108 -6.31 12.25 -12.24
CA LEU A 108 -6.53 10.84 -12.53
C LEU A 108 -7.38 10.18 -11.43
N VAL A 109 -7.01 10.35 -10.16
CA VAL A 109 -7.76 9.81 -9.01
C VAL A 109 -9.20 10.32 -9.02
N LYS A 110 -9.38 11.64 -9.22
CA LYS A 110 -10.70 12.26 -9.30
C LYS A 110 -11.55 11.71 -10.45
N SER A 111 -10.93 11.47 -11.61
CA SER A 111 -11.60 10.90 -12.78
C SER A 111 -12.03 9.45 -12.55
N ILE A 112 -11.17 8.63 -11.95
CA ILE A 112 -11.47 7.23 -11.61
C ILE A 112 -12.63 7.19 -10.62
N LYS A 113 -12.54 7.87 -9.48
CA LYS A 113 -13.56 7.85 -8.40
C LYS A 113 -14.95 8.27 -8.88
N ARG A 114 -15.04 9.24 -9.79
CA ARG A 114 -16.32 9.69 -10.39
C ARG A 114 -17.00 8.65 -11.27
N ASN A 115 -16.27 7.65 -11.74
CA ASN A 115 -16.75 6.64 -12.69
C ASN A 115 -16.76 5.23 -12.12
N LEU A 116 -16.40 5.05 -10.84
CA LEU A 116 -16.51 3.77 -10.14
C LEU A 116 -17.98 3.50 -9.79
N SER A 117 -18.46 2.31 -10.17
CA SER A 117 -19.74 1.76 -9.72
C SER A 117 -19.52 0.83 -8.53
N ILE A 118 -20.62 0.42 -7.88
CA ILE A 118 -20.61 -0.71 -6.93
C ILE A 118 -20.13 -1.96 -7.69
N ASP A 119 -19.28 -2.77 -7.05
CA ASP A 119 -18.70 -4.01 -7.58
C ASP A 119 -18.02 -3.87 -8.97
N TRP A 120 -17.42 -2.71 -9.27
CA TRP A 120 -16.84 -2.43 -10.59
C TRP A 120 -15.74 -3.40 -11.03
N VAL A 121 -15.12 -4.14 -10.11
CA VAL A 121 -14.06 -5.12 -10.40
C VAL A 121 -14.59 -6.30 -11.23
N ASP A 122 -15.88 -6.61 -11.17
CA ASP A 122 -16.47 -7.70 -11.96
C ASP A 122 -17.16 -7.19 -13.25
N HIS A 123 -17.25 -5.86 -13.42
CA HIS A 123 -17.97 -5.23 -14.53
C HIS A 123 -17.03 -4.74 -15.64
N GLU A 124 -16.87 -5.56 -16.69
CA GLU A 124 -15.96 -5.25 -17.81
C GLU A 124 -16.30 -3.93 -18.54
N ASN A 125 -17.59 -3.55 -18.59
CA ASN A 125 -18.02 -2.28 -19.15
C ASN A 125 -17.45 -1.08 -18.37
N VAL A 126 -17.44 -1.17 -17.04
CA VAL A 126 -16.92 -0.13 -16.15
C VAL A 126 -15.40 -0.07 -16.25
N LYS A 127 -14.72 -1.22 -16.27
CA LYS A 127 -13.26 -1.28 -16.51
C LYS A 127 -12.87 -0.67 -17.85
N SER A 128 -13.59 -1.00 -18.91
CA SER A 128 -13.36 -0.45 -20.24
C SER A 128 -13.54 1.07 -20.26
N LYS A 129 -14.59 1.58 -19.60
CA LYS A 129 -14.82 3.03 -19.45
C LYS A 129 -13.67 3.71 -18.70
N ILE A 130 -13.24 3.15 -17.57
CA ILE A 130 -12.12 3.67 -16.78
C ILE A 130 -10.83 3.66 -17.63
N ARG A 131 -10.54 2.57 -18.34
CA ARG A 131 -9.38 2.44 -19.22
C ARG A 131 -9.33 3.54 -20.30
N VAL A 132 -10.48 3.84 -20.91
CA VAL A 132 -10.59 4.93 -21.91
C VAL A 132 -10.35 6.30 -21.26
N LEU A 133 -10.92 6.53 -20.08
CA LEU A 133 -10.72 7.77 -19.34
C LEU A 133 -9.26 7.96 -18.91
N THR A 134 -8.62 6.92 -18.37
CA THR A 134 -7.20 6.93 -18.01
C THR A 134 -6.34 7.27 -19.23
N LYS A 135 -6.58 6.61 -20.38
CA LYS A 135 -5.87 6.94 -21.63
C LYS A 135 -6.07 8.40 -22.04
N ARG A 136 -7.29 8.93 -21.92
CA ARG A 136 -7.59 10.33 -22.24
C ARG A 136 -6.85 11.30 -21.32
N THR A 137 -6.83 11.05 -20.02
CA THR A 137 -6.12 11.88 -19.04
C THR A 137 -4.62 11.88 -19.32
N LEU A 138 -4.01 10.71 -19.57
CA LEU A 138 -2.58 10.61 -19.91
C LEU A 138 -2.22 11.32 -21.23
N ARG A 139 -3.14 11.33 -22.20
CA ARG A 139 -2.95 12.04 -23.48
C ARG A 139 -2.92 13.55 -23.33
N ILE A 140 -3.74 14.11 -22.44
CA ILE A 140 -3.80 15.55 -22.19
C ILE A 140 -2.48 16.06 -21.60
N HIS A 141 -1.82 15.24 -20.78
CA HIS A 141 -0.55 15.57 -20.11
C HIS A 141 0.71 15.14 -20.89
N GLY A 142 0.60 14.93 -22.21
CA GLY A 142 1.77 14.89 -23.10
C GLY A 142 2.50 13.54 -23.27
N THR A 143 1.96 12.43 -22.79
CA THR A 143 2.61 11.11 -22.94
C THR A 143 2.39 10.53 -24.35
N SER A 144 3.32 9.73 -24.91
CA SER A 144 3.24 9.22 -26.29
C SER A 144 2.34 7.95 -26.45
N PRO A 145 1.52 7.85 -27.54
CA PRO A 145 0.58 6.76 -27.80
C PRO A 145 1.08 5.32 -27.72
N VAL A 146 2.33 5.08 -28.10
CA VAL A 146 2.89 3.72 -28.28
C VAL A 146 3.14 3.03 -26.93
N LYS A 147 3.27 3.80 -25.83
CA LYS A 147 3.67 3.28 -24.51
C LYS A 147 2.55 3.29 -23.45
N TYR A 148 1.31 3.55 -23.86
CA TYR A 148 0.18 3.63 -22.91
C TYR A 148 -0.26 2.29 -22.34
N SER A 149 -0.17 1.20 -23.09
CA SER A 149 -0.80 -0.07 -22.71
C SER A 149 -0.30 -0.57 -21.36
N SER A 150 1.02 -0.68 -21.19
CA SER A 150 1.65 -1.19 -19.96
C SER A 150 1.46 -0.28 -18.75
N THR A 151 1.41 1.04 -18.96
CA THR A 151 1.18 2.02 -17.88
C THR A 151 -0.29 2.02 -17.47
N VAL A 152 -1.20 2.01 -18.43
CA VAL A 152 -2.65 1.93 -18.17
C VAL A 152 -2.98 0.62 -17.45
N ASP A 153 -2.37 -0.50 -17.83
CA ASP A 153 -2.58 -1.77 -17.13
C ASP A 153 -2.09 -1.73 -15.68
N LEU A 154 -0.97 -1.04 -15.40
CA LEU A 154 -0.49 -0.85 -14.04
C LEU A 154 -1.44 0.03 -13.22
N ILE A 155 -1.91 1.14 -13.81
CA ILE A 155 -2.89 2.03 -13.18
C ILE A 155 -4.19 1.28 -12.89
N MET A 156 -4.67 0.46 -13.82
CA MET A 156 -5.86 -0.36 -13.64
C MET A 156 -5.67 -1.37 -12.50
N LYS A 157 -4.54 -2.09 -12.47
CA LYS A 157 -4.22 -3.00 -11.35
C LYS A 157 -4.16 -2.27 -10.01
N GLN A 158 -3.55 -1.08 -9.99
CA GLN A 158 -3.46 -0.26 -8.79
C GLN A 158 -4.85 0.23 -8.34
N ALA A 159 -5.72 0.61 -9.27
CA ALA A 159 -7.10 0.98 -9.00
C ALA A 159 -7.93 -0.22 -8.49
N GLU A 160 -7.80 -1.39 -9.09
CA GLU A 160 -8.47 -2.62 -8.65
C GLU A 160 -8.12 -2.98 -7.21
N VAL A 161 -6.86 -2.78 -6.83
CA VAL A 161 -6.40 -3.07 -5.47
C VAL A 161 -6.87 -2.03 -4.46
N LEU A 162 -6.88 -0.74 -4.81
CA LEU A 162 -7.35 0.34 -3.93
C LEU A 162 -8.87 0.36 -3.76
N TYR A 163 -9.60 0.10 -4.83
CA TYR A 163 -11.06 0.28 -4.89
C TYR A 163 -11.80 -1.05 -5.00
N LYS A 164 -11.19 -2.17 -4.60
CA LYS A 164 -11.83 -3.49 -4.65
C LYS A 164 -13.18 -3.50 -3.93
N ASP A 165 -13.19 -2.94 -2.72
CA ASP A 165 -14.34 -2.94 -1.82
C ASP A 165 -15.12 -1.60 -1.93
N TRP A 166 -15.25 -1.07 -3.16
CA TRP A 166 -15.88 0.24 -3.41
C TRP A 166 -17.43 0.18 -3.48
N PRO A 167 -18.15 1.15 -2.89
CA PRO A 167 -17.64 2.23 -2.05
C PRO A 167 -17.15 1.68 -0.72
N THR A 168 -15.95 2.09 -0.31
CA THR A 168 -15.47 1.81 1.05
C THR A 168 -16.46 2.49 1.98
N LEU A 169 -17.37 1.70 2.55
CA LEU A 169 -18.28 2.15 3.61
C LEU A 169 -17.40 2.50 4.81
N GLY A 170 -16.91 3.75 4.80
CA GLY A 170 -16.23 4.34 5.92
C GLY A 170 -17.25 4.51 7.03
N PHE A 171 -17.43 3.48 7.85
CA PHE A 171 -17.71 3.73 9.25
C PHE A 171 -16.45 4.36 9.83
N GLU A 172 -16.32 5.68 9.67
CA GLU A 172 -15.51 6.48 10.56
C GLU A 172 -16.13 6.31 11.94
N PHE A 173 -15.64 5.36 12.74
CA PHE A 173 -15.84 5.44 14.17
C PHE A 173 -15.15 6.73 14.62
N PRO A 174 -15.88 7.70 15.19
CA PRO A 174 -15.25 8.84 15.84
C PRO A 174 -14.28 8.27 16.87
N ARG A 175 -12.99 8.62 16.77
CA ARG A 175 -12.05 8.35 17.86
C ARG A 175 -12.37 9.30 19.01
N GLU A 176 -13.43 9.01 19.75
CA GLU A 176 -13.58 9.51 21.11
C GLU A 176 -12.92 8.50 22.05
N ASP A 177 -11.69 8.82 22.45
CA ASP A 177 -11.22 8.82 23.83
C ASP A 177 -11.66 7.64 24.72
N PHE A 178 -11.31 6.41 24.35
CA PHE A 178 -11.28 5.33 25.35
C PHE A 178 -10.10 5.51 26.30
N THR A 179 -10.21 6.47 27.22
CA THR A 179 -9.44 6.45 28.47
C THR A 179 -10.05 5.39 29.38
N PHE A 180 -9.54 4.17 29.27
CA PHE A 180 -9.92 3.09 30.16
C PHE A 180 -9.33 3.38 31.55
N ASN A 181 -10.14 3.98 32.42
CA ASN A 181 -9.76 4.30 33.79
C ASN A 181 -9.72 2.99 34.60
N PHE A 182 -8.53 2.37 34.66
CA PHE A 182 -8.23 1.21 35.49
C PHE A 182 -8.12 1.65 36.96
N ASN A 183 -9.23 2.10 37.54
CA ASN A 183 -9.34 2.16 39.00
C ASN A 183 -10.82 2.10 39.42
N SER A 184 -11.37 0.90 39.35
CA SER A 184 -12.55 0.53 40.12
C SER A 184 -12.07 -0.42 41.21
N SER A 185 -11.79 0.17 42.38
CA SER A 185 -11.51 -0.57 43.60
C SER A 185 -12.57 -1.64 43.83
N CYS A 186 -12.08 -2.84 44.09
CA CYS A 186 -12.85 -3.97 44.57
C CYS A 186 -13.37 -3.62 45.97
N GLU A 187 -14.66 -3.32 46.11
CA GLU A 187 -15.35 -3.32 47.40
C GLU A 187 -16.50 -4.33 47.33
N VAL A 188 -16.17 -5.58 47.63
CA VAL A 188 -17.13 -6.52 48.21
C VAL A 188 -16.54 -6.95 49.53
N CYS A 189 -17.04 -6.39 50.64
CA CYS A 189 -17.22 -7.07 51.92
C CYS A 189 -17.91 -6.14 52.92
N THR A 190 -18.79 -6.74 53.73
CA THR A 190 -19.53 -6.21 54.89
C THR A 190 -20.84 -5.48 54.56
N HIS A 191 -21.97 -6.13 54.88
CA HIS A 191 -22.87 -5.83 56.02
C HIS A 191 -24.00 -6.88 55.96
N VAL A 192 -23.98 -7.86 56.87
CA VAL A 192 -24.93 -8.02 58.02
C VAL A 192 -26.33 -8.44 57.56
#